data_AF-A0A1V6BYM6-F1
#
_entry.id   AF-A0A1V6BYM6-F1
#
_cell.length_a   1.000
_cell.length_b   1.000
_cell.length_c   1.000
_cell.angle_alpha   90.00
_cell.angle_beta   90.00
_cell.angle_gamma   90.00
#
_symmetry.space_group_name_H-M   'P 1'
#
loop_
_entity.id
_entity.type
_entity.pdbx_description
1 polymer ?
#
loop_
_entity_poly.entity_id
_entity_poly.type
_entity_poly.pdbx_seq_one_letter_code
_entity_poly.pdbx_strand_id
1 'polypeptide(L)'
;MFDAQKITQEYERIKASKYSGLLPLQKVLKLEQEKEKYIEKFLVKIKKIDKEFNIISDEKFTLDEMIKEAIQKFGDLTFTDKSCEGDNITIDMAFNLCIISLKFRENKFKYKITVFWDL
;
A
#
# COMPACT_ATOMS: atom_id res chain seq x y z
N MET A 1 -0.24 2.41 -13.20
CA MET A 1 0.98 2.73 -13.95
C MET A 1 1.49 4.05 -13.45
N PHE A 2 2.75 4.07 -13.01
CA PHE A 2 3.45 5.25 -12.52
C PHE A 2 3.47 6.38 -13.55
N ASP A 3 3.03 7.58 -13.16
CA ASP A 3 3.06 8.78 -14.00
C ASP A 3 3.71 9.94 -13.22
N ALA A 4 5.01 10.12 -13.45
CA ALA A 4 5.81 11.13 -12.77
C ALA A 4 5.34 12.56 -13.06
N GLN A 5 4.83 12.83 -14.26
CA GLN A 5 4.37 14.17 -14.64
C GLN A 5 3.10 14.52 -13.89
N LYS A 6 2.13 13.59 -13.85
CA LYS A 6 0.90 13.77 -13.09
C LYS A 6 1.17 13.95 -11.59
N ILE A 7 2.04 13.12 -11.00
CA ILE A 7 2.44 13.23 -9.59
C ILE A 7 3.09 14.59 -9.31
N THR A 8 3.96 15.06 -10.20
CA THR A 8 4.63 16.36 -10.04
C THR A 8 3.63 17.52 -10.12
N GLN A 9 2.67 17.48 -11.04
CA GLN A 9 1.61 18.49 -11.15
C GLN A 9 0.76 18.55 -9.88
N GLU A 10 0.37 17.39 -9.35
CA GLU A 10 -0.40 17.29 -8.11
C GLU A 10 0.42 17.78 -6.91
N TYR A 11 1.71 17.44 -6.85
CA TYR A 11 2.63 17.89 -5.80
C TYR A 11 2.74 19.42 -5.77
N GLU A 12 3.00 20.06 -6.91
CA GLU A 12 3.12 21.52 -6.97
C GLU A 12 1.78 22.21 -6.65
N ARG A 13 0.65 21.61 -7.05
CA ARG A 13 -0.68 22.10 -6.63
C ARG A 13 -0.86 22.05 -5.11
N ILE A 14 -0.49 20.95 -4.47
CA ILE A 14 -0.60 20.78 -3.01
C ILE A 14 0.34 21.77 -2.30
N LYS A 15 1.59 21.84 -2.75
CA LYS A 15 2.63 22.75 -2.22
C LYS A 15 2.20 24.22 -2.30
N ALA A 16 1.62 24.66 -3.42
CA ALA A 16 1.10 26.01 -3.58
C ALA A 16 -0.10 26.31 -2.67
N SER A 17 -0.85 25.28 -2.27
CA SER A 17 -2.13 25.46 -1.60
C SER A 17 -2.07 25.62 -0.08
N LYS A 18 -1.10 25.03 0.66
CA LYS A 18 -1.08 25.17 2.14
C LYS A 18 0.09 24.61 2.97
N TYR A 19 1.05 23.83 2.47
CA TYR A 19 1.82 22.94 3.38
C TYR A 19 3.31 23.26 3.58
N SER A 20 3.69 23.57 4.82
CA SER A 20 5.02 23.32 5.38
C SER A 20 5.03 21.90 5.96
N GLY A 21 5.81 20.97 5.38
CA GLY A 21 5.87 19.57 5.84
C GLY A 21 5.79 18.51 4.73
N LEU A 22 5.59 18.93 3.48
CA LEU A 22 5.68 18.00 2.35
C LEU A 22 7.07 17.36 2.29
N LEU A 23 7.09 16.06 2.05
CA LEU A 23 8.29 15.35 1.67
C LEU A 23 8.88 15.97 0.40
N PRO A 24 10.21 15.91 0.21
CA PRO A 24 10.82 16.32 -1.05
C PRO A 24 10.19 15.56 -2.23
N LEU A 25 9.87 16.26 -3.33
CA LEU A 25 9.26 15.66 -4.53
C LEU A 25 9.97 14.38 -4.99
N GLN A 26 11.30 14.37 -4.96
CA GLN A 26 12.10 13.19 -5.32
C GLN A 26 11.79 11.97 -4.42
N LYS A 27 11.54 12.19 -3.13
CA LYS A 27 11.13 11.14 -2.19
C LYS A 27 9.72 10.66 -2.49
N VAL A 28 8.78 11.57 -2.79
CA VAL A 28 7.41 11.23 -3.19
C VAL A 28 7.41 10.37 -4.45
N LEU A 29 8.10 10.80 -5.50
CA LEU A 29 8.23 10.05 -6.75
C LEU A 29 8.81 8.65 -6.52
N LYS A 30 9.85 8.55 -5.68
CA LYS A 30 10.44 7.26 -5.32
C LYS A 30 9.43 6.35 -4.61
N LEU A 31 8.70 6.86 -3.63
CA LEU A 31 7.69 6.08 -2.89
C LEU A 31 6.56 5.60 -3.79
N GLU A 32 6.07 6.48 -4.68
CA GLU A 32 5.05 6.13 -5.68
C GLU A 32 5.55 5.09 -6.69
N GLN A 33 6.84 5.13 -7.04
CA GLN A 33 7.44 4.10 -7.88
C GLN A 33 7.57 2.76 -7.14
N GLU A 34 8.03 2.77 -5.88
CA GLU A 34 8.11 1.55 -5.06
C GLU A 34 6.73 0.96 -4.77
N LYS A 35 5.68 1.80 -4.65
CA LYS A 35 4.28 1.37 -4.56
C LYS A 35 3.88 0.52 -5.77
N GLU A 36 4.13 1.00 -6.99
CA GLU A 36 3.77 0.25 -8.20
C GLU A 36 4.55 -1.07 -8.30
N LYS A 37 5.85 -1.07 -7.98
CA LYS A 37 6.64 -2.31 -7.92
C LYS A 37 6.09 -3.30 -6.90
N TYR A 38 5.68 -2.82 -5.73
CA TYR A 38 5.08 -3.65 -4.68
C TYR A 38 3.75 -4.26 -5.12
N ILE A 39 2.91 -3.46 -5.81
CA ILE A 39 1.65 -3.93 -6.40
C ILE A 39 1.90 -5.06 -7.40
N GLU A 40 2.82 -4.85 -8.35
CA GLU A 40 3.15 -5.83 -9.39
C GLU A 40 3.77 -7.10 -8.80
N LYS A 41 4.57 -6.96 -7.75
CA LYS A 41 5.25 -8.09 -7.11
C LYS A 41 4.30 -8.97 -6.31
N PHE A 42 3.41 -8.37 -5.53
CA PHE A 42 2.55 -9.10 -4.59
C PHE A 42 1.07 -8.97 -4.93
N LEU A 43 0.53 -7.75 -4.90
CA LEU A 43 -0.91 -7.52 -4.78
C LEU A 43 -1.71 -8.02 -5.98
N VAL A 44 -1.18 -7.88 -7.20
CA VAL A 44 -1.85 -8.39 -8.41
C VAL A 44 -1.93 -9.92 -8.48
N LYS A 45 -1.11 -10.62 -7.68
CA LYS A 45 -1.02 -12.09 -7.67
C LYS A 45 -1.89 -12.74 -6.60
N ILE A 46 -2.48 -11.93 -5.71
CA ILE A 46 -3.37 -12.41 -4.65
C ILE A 46 -4.72 -12.76 -5.26
N LYS A 47 -5.13 -14.01 -5.06
CA LYS A 47 -6.45 -14.51 -5.49
C LYS A 47 -7.47 -14.38 -4.37
N LYS A 48 -7.07 -14.72 -3.15
CA LYS A 48 -7.95 -14.78 -1.99
C LYS A 48 -7.15 -14.58 -0.70
N ILE A 49 -7.85 -14.18 0.34
CA ILE A 49 -7.40 -14.26 1.72
C ILE A 49 -8.34 -15.24 2.44
N ASP A 50 -7.80 -16.17 3.22
CA ASP A 50 -8.64 -17.08 4.01
C ASP A 50 -9.03 -16.47 5.37
N LYS A 51 -9.86 -17.19 6.14
CA LYS A 51 -10.36 -16.71 7.44
C LYS A 51 -9.28 -16.67 8.52
N GLU A 52 -8.12 -17.26 8.27
CA GLU A 52 -6.94 -17.22 9.13
C GLU A 52 -5.96 -16.12 8.69
N PHE A 53 -6.34 -15.29 7.71
CA PHE A 53 -5.54 -14.23 7.13
C PHE A 53 -4.31 -14.70 6.35
N ASN A 54 -4.33 -15.95 5.87
CA ASN A 54 -3.32 -16.45 4.95
C ASN A 54 -3.60 -15.93 3.53
N ILE A 55 -2.52 -15.57 2.84
CA ILE A 55 -2.58 -15.13 1.44
C ILE A 55 -2.60 -16.35 0.53
N ILE A 56 -3.62 -16.42 -0.32
CA ILE A 56 -3.74 -17.42 -1.38
C ILE A 56 -3.42 -16.74 -2.71
N SER A 57 -2.29 -17.11 -3.30
CA SER A 57 -1.75 -16.55 -4.55
C SER A 57 -1.17 -17.65 -5.43
N ASP A 58 -0.94 -17.33 -6.71
CA ASP A 58 -0.29 -18.25 -7.65
C ASP A 58 1.19 -18.50 -7.32
N GLU A 59 1.83 -17.50 -6.72
CA GLU A 59 3.18 -17.61 -6.20
C GLU A 59 3.14 -17.83 -4.68
N LYS A 60 4.11 -18.58 -4.16
CA LYS A 60 4.23 -18.79 -2.71
C LYS A 60 4.84 -17.55 -2.08
N PHE A 61 4.00 -16.69 -1.52
CA PHE A 61 4.43 -15.63 -0.61
C PHE A 61 3.47 -15.50 0.58
N THR A 62 3.99 -15.01 1.70
CA THR A 62 3.23 -14.84 2.95
C THR A 62 2.93 -13.37 3.24
N LEU A 63 1.98 -13.13 4.15
CA LEU A 63 1.72 -11.79 4.68
C LEU A 63 2.96 -11.21 5.37
N ASP A 64 3.75 -12.02 6.05
CA ASP A 64 4.97 -11.57 6.75
C ASP A 64 6.05 -11.11 5.76
N GLU A 65 6.21 -11.80 4.63
CA GLU A 65 7.12 -11.38 3.57
C GLU A 65 6.68 -10.04 2.96
N MET A 66 5.38 -9.90 2.72
CA MET A 66 4.77 -8.65 2.27
C MET A 66 5.03 -7.49 3.25
N ILE A 67 4.88 -7.74 4.56
CA ILE A 67 5.15 -6.74 5.61
C ILE A 67 6.64 -6.40 5.64
N LYS A 68 7.53 -7.40 5.64
CA LYS A 68 8.98 -7.19 5.69
C LYS A 68 9.48 -6.33 4.53
N GLU A 69 8.96 -6.57 3.33
CA GLU A 69 9.32 -5.74 2.18
C GLU A 69 8.73 -4.34 2.28
N ALA A 70 7.47 -4.22 2.73
CA ALA A 70 6.86 -2.91 2.96
C ALA A 70 7.66 -2.08 3.98
N ILE A 71 8.18 -2.69 5.06
CA ILE A 71 9.03 -2.01 6.04
C ILE A 71 10.28 -1.40 5.38
N GLN A 72 10.94 -2.15 4.50
CA GLN A 72 12.15 -1.67 3.82
C GLN A 72 11.89 -0.48 2.88
N LYS A 73 10.66 -0.32 2.37
CA LYS A 73 10.30 0.69 1.37
C LYS A 73 9.57 1.89 1.95
N PHE A 74 8.64 1.64 2.86
CA PHE A 74 7.70 2.61 3.39
C PHE A 74 7.94 2.94 4.88
N GLY A 75 8.98 2.36 5.48
CA GLY A 75 9.33 2.57 6.88
C GLY A 75 8.59 1.63 7.83
N ASP A 76 8.84 1.79 9.12
CA ASP A 76 8.35 0.84 10.13
C ASP A 76 6.83 0.68 10.12
N LEU A 77 6.39 -0.53 10.46
CA LEU A 77 4.99 -0.86 10.66
C LEU A 77 4.52 -0.22 11.97
N THR A 78 3.57 0.71 11.87
CA THR A 78 2.99 1.38 13.04
C THR A 78 1.83 0.59 13.61
N PHE A 79 1.03 -0.04 12.73
CA PHE A 79 -0.16 -0.78 13.14
C PHE A 79 -0.59 -1.79 12.07
N THR A 80 -1.23 -2.87 12.51
CA THR A 80 -1.91 -3.84 11.64
C THR A 80 -3.26 -4.20 12.25
N ASP A 81 -4.32 -4.00 11.48
CA ASP A 81 -5.67 -4.48 11.80
C ASP A 81 -6.06 -5.64 10.91
N LYS A 82 -6.80 -6.58 11.49
CA LYS A 82 -7.31 -7.75 10.80
C LYS A 82 -8.75 -7.98 11.24
N SER A 83 -9.67 -7.89 10.30
CA SER A 83 -11.10 -8.11 10.56
C SER A 83 -11.68 -9.14 9.61
N CYS A 84 -12.58 -9.97 10.15
CA CYS A 84 -13.30 -11.00 9.41
C CYS A 84 -14.79 -10.94 9.81
N GLU A 85 -15.62 -10.37 8.94
CA GLU A 85 -17.07 -10.29 9.11
C GLU A 85 -17.75 -11.21 8.07
N GLY A 86 -18.08 -12.43 8.49
CA GLY A 86 -18.62 -13.46 7.60
C GLY A 86 -17.56 -13.95 6.61
N ASP A 87 -17.72 -13.60 5.33
CA ASP A 87 -16.75 -13.86 4.26
C ASP A 87 -16.02 -12.58 3.81
N ASN A 88 -16.24 -11.46 4.50
CA ASN A 88 -15.54 -10.21 4.27
C ASN A 88 -14.30 -10.16 5.14
N ILE A 89 -13.13 -10.19 4.52
CA ILE A 89 -11.84 -10.12 5.20
C ILE A 89 -11.17 -8.81 4.85
N THR A 90 -10.69 -8.09 5.86
CA THR A 90 -9.90 -6.87 5.68
C THR A 90 -8.61 -6.99 6.48
N ILE A 91 -7.49 -6.62 5.85
CA ILE A 91 -6.19 -6.44 6.49
C ILE A 91 -5.74 -5.03 6.18
N ASP A 92 -5.62 -4.19 7.20
CA ASP A 92 -5.11 -2.83 7.07
C ASP A 92 -3.75 -2.75 7.75
N MET A 93 -2.72 -2.34 7.00
CA MET A 93 -1.35 -2.19 7.47
C MET A 93 -0.95 -0.73 7.32
N ALA A 94 -0.63 -0.09 8.43
CA ALA A 94 -0.13 1.27 8.47
C ALA A 94 1.39 1.26 8.68
N PHE A 95 2.10 1.98 7.82
CA PHE A 95 3.54 2.20 7.87
C PHE A 95 3.80 3.70 8.00
N ASN A 96 5.02 4.08 8.36
CA ASN A 96 5.41 5.49 8.50
C ASN A 96 5.10 6.34 7.25
N LEU A 97 5.18 5.76 6.04
CA LEU A 97 5.02 6.49 4.78
C LEU A 97 3.86 5.99 3.90
N CYS A 98 3.09 4.99 4.33
CA CYS A 98 1.92 4.54 3.58
C CYS A 98 0.91 3.74 4.41
N ILE A 99 -0.31 3.59 3.89
CA ILE A 99 -1.26 2.56 4.31
C ILE A 99 -1.50 1.59 3.16
N ILE A 100 -1.45 0.30 3.47
CA ILE A 100 -1.80 -0.79 2.57
C ILE A 100 -3.05 -1.50 3.12
N SER A 101 -4.13 -1.48 2.35
CA SER A 101 -5.38 -2.17 2.66
C SER A 101 -5.59 -3.33 1.70
N LEU A 102 -5.82 -4.52 2.24
CA LEU A 102 -6.19 -5.73 1.52
C LEU A 102 -7.62 -6.09 1.89
N LYS A 103 -8.50 -6.27 0.91
CA LYS A 103 -9.92 -6.54 1.13
C LYS A 103 -10.37 -7.70 0.26
N PHE A 104 -10.93 -8.72 0.89
CA PHE A 104 -11.61 -9.80 0.20
C PHE A 104 -13.09 -9.72 0.54
N ARG A 105 -13.94 -9.38 -0.43
CA ARG A 105 -15.39 -9.24 -0.25
C ARG A 105 -16.09 -9.67 -1.54
N GLU A 106 -17.23 -10.34 -1.41
CA GLU A 106 -18.05 -10.79 -2.55
C GLU A 106 -17.22 -11.64 -3.56
N ASN A 107 -16.37 -12.54 -3.05
CA ASN A 107 -15.43 -13.36 -3.83
C ASN A 107 -14.46 -12.56 -4.72
N LYS A 108 -14.20 -11.29 -4.40
CA LYS A 108 -13.27 -10.43 -5.11
C LYS A 108 -12.21 -9.90 -4.18
N PHE A 109 -10.96 -10.07 -4.59
CA PHE A 109 -9.83 -9.39 -3.97
C PHE A 109 -9.74 -7.95 -4.48
N LYS A 110 -9.57 -7.02 -3.55
CA LYS A 110 -9.33 -5.60 -3.79
C LYS A 110 -8.19 -5.15 -2.89
N TYR A 111 -7.41 -4.20 -3.37
CA TYR A 111 -6.35 -3.59 -2.57
C TYR A 111 -6.32 -2.09 -2.77
N LYS A 112 -5.74 -1.39 -1.81
CA LYS A 112 -5.44 0.04 -1.89
C LYS A 112 -4.10 0.29 -1.23
N ILE A 113 -3.24 1.07 -1.87
CA ILE A 113 -2.07 1.65 -1.21
C ILE A 113 -2.19 3.17 -1.29
N THR A 114 -2.02 3.84 -0.15
CA THR A 114 -1.99 5.31 -0.06
C THR A 114 -0.65 5.71 0.50
N VAL A 115 0.18 6.39 -0.30
CA VAL A 115 1.48 6.94 0.14
C VAL A 115 1.23 8.30 0.76
N PHE A 116 1.87 8.58 1.89
CA PHE A 116 1.83 9.88 2.53
C PHE A 116 2.85 10.81 1.90
N TRP A 117 2.38 11.97 1.43
CA TRP A 117 3.23 12.98 0.79
C TRP A 117 3.65 14.04 1.80
N ASP A 118 2.90 14.17 2.88
CA ASP A 118 3.13 14.98 4.06
C ASP A 118 3.43 14.10 5.28
N LEU A 119 4.18 14.68 6.24
CA LEU A 119 4.43 14.14 7.57
C LEU A 119 4.20 15.23 8.62
#